data_AF-A0A853C7U5-F1
#
_entry.id   AF-A0A853C7U5-F1
#
_cell.length_a   1.000
_cell.length_b   1.000
_cell.length_c   1.000
_cell.angle_alpha   90.00
_cell.angle_beta   90.00
_cell.angle_gamma   90.00
#
_symmetry.space_group_name_H-M   'P 1'
#
loop_
_entity.id
_entity.type
_entity.pdbx_description
1 polymer ?
#
loop_
_entity_poly.entity_id
_entity_poly.type
_entity_poly.pdbx_seq_one_letter_code
_entity_poly.pdbx_strand_id
1 'polypeptide(L)'
;MDVIWFLITTLVGGLILGALGKLVAPGDRDNIPFWLTIVCGIVGMLVGSFLYWGAFGENNKPFDGHAATWDNATNGIDWMRHLWQVGVAALAVMAAAFVTGRSKAKV
;
A
#
# COMPACT_ATOMS: atom_id res chain seq x y z
N MET A 1 8.23 17.71 -0.32
CA MET A 1 7.90 17.50 -1.75
C MET A 1 6.62 18.27 -2.07
N ASP A 2 6.39 18.66 -3.32
CA ASP A 2 5.09 19.25 -3.70
C ASP A 2 3.99 18.20 -3.52
N VAL A 3 2.90 18.58 -2.86
CA VAL A 3 1.74 17.70 -2.53
C VAL A 3 1.25 16.91 -3.76
N ILE A 4 1.40 17.49 -4.94
CA ILE A 4 1.05 16.89 -6.23
C ILE A 4 1.86 15.61 -6.50
N TRP A 5 3.16 15.61 -6.24
CA TRP A 5 4.03 14.44 -6.49
C TRP A 5 3.68 13.27 -5.58
N PHE A 6 3.37 13.55 -4.31
CA PHE A 6 2.92 12.56 -3.33
C PHE A 6 1.59 11.91 -3.75
N LEU A 7 0.63 12.71 -4.22
CA LEU A 7 -0.66 12.19 -4.69
C LEU A 7 -0.49 11.28 -5.91
N ILE A 8 0.34 11.68 -6.88
CA ILE A 8 0.60 10.88 -8.08
C ILE A 8 1.23 9.53 -7.70
N THR A 9 2.28 9.53 -6.87
CA THR A 9 2.93 8.28 -6.45
C THR A 9 2.01 7.39 -5.63
N THR A 10 1.20 7.96 -4.74
CA THR A 10 0.22 7.20 -3.95
C THR A 10 -0.88 6.57 -4.80
N LEU A 11 -1.39 7.30 -5.79
CA LEU A 11 -2.39 6.79 -6.72
C LEU A 11 -1.80 5.72 -7.65
N VAL A 12 -0.64 5.98 -8.26
CA VAL A 12 0.01 5.05 -9.19
C VAL A 12 0.46 3.78 -8.47
N GLY A 13 1.16 3.93 -7.34
CA GLY A 13 1.59 2.78 -6.53
C GLY A 13 0.40 2.02 -5.94
N GLY A 14 -0.62 2.73 -5.45
CA GLY A 14 -1.85 2.10 -4.96
C GLY A 14 -2.60 1.34 -6.05
N LEU A 15 -2.65 1.85 -7.28
CA LEU A 15 -3.22 1.15 -8.43
C LEU A 15 -2.44 -0.13 -8.77
N ILE A 16 -1.11 -0.04 -8.83
CA ILE A 16 -0.22 -1.17 -9.13
C ILE A 16 -0.32 -2.25 -8.05
N LEU A 17 -0.17 -1.87 -6.78
CA LEU A 17 -0.25 -2.80 -5.66
C LEU A 17 -1.64 -3.40 -5.49
N GLY A 18 -2.70 -2.60 -5.72
CA GLY A 18 -4.08 -3.09 -5.75
C GLY A 18 -4.31 -4.13 -6.85
N ALA A 19 -3.81 -3.87 -8.05
CA ALA A 19 -3.89 -4.83 -9.16
C ALA A 19 -3.09 -6.11 -8.88
N LEU A 20 -1.88 -5.99 -8.33
CA LEU A 20 -1.06 -7.14 -7.92
C LEU A 20 -1.73 -7.95 -6.80
N GLY A 21 -2.40 -7.29 -5.86
CA GLY A 21 -3.15 -7.97 -4.80
C GLY A 21 -4.26 -8.88 -5.34
N LYS A 22 -4.87 -8.53 -6.48
CA LYS A 22 -5.84 -9.40 -7.16
C LYS A 22 -5.19 -10.65 -7.74
N LEU A 23 -3.97 -10.55 -8.29
CA LEU A 23 -3.24 -11.69 -8.84
C LEU A 23 -2.76 -12.68 -7.76
N VAL A 24 -2.50 -12.18 -6.55
CA VAL A 24 -2.09 -13.00 -5.40
C VAL A 24 -3.31 -13.57 -4.64
N ALA A 25 -4.50 -13.02 -4.86
CA ALA A 25 -5.72 -13.52 -4.25
C ALA A 25 -6.03 -14.96 -4.74
N PRO A 26 -6.33 -15.93 -3.85
CA PRO A 26 -6.60 -17.32 -4.24
C PRO A 26 -7.78 -17.41 -5.22
N GLY A 27 -7.61 -18.18 -6.30
CA GLY A 27 -8.47 -18.21 -7.49
C GLY A 27 -9.97 -18.46 -7.28
N ASP A 28 -10.40 -19.00 -6.14
CA ASP A 28 -11.83 -19.15 -5.80
C ASP A 28 -12.46 -17.88 -5.21
N ARG A 29 -11.66 -16.84 -4.92
CA ARG A 29 -12.09 -15.53 -4.39
C ARG A 29 -12.08 -14.42 -5.44
N ASP A 30 -12.07 -14.76 -6.74
CA ASP A 30 -11.96 -13.82 -7.86
C ASP A 30 -13.19 -12.86 -8.03
N ASN A 31 -14.21 -13.02 -7.18
CA ASN A 31 -15.38 -12.14 -7.07
C ASN A 31 -15.11 -10.79 -6.36
N ILE A 32 -13.86 -10.43 -6.09
CA ILE A 32 -13.55 -9.12 -5.48
C ILE A 32 -13.71 -8.04 -6.57
N PRO A 33 -14.57 -7.02 -6.36
CA PRO A 33 -14.71 -5.93 -7.32
C PRO A 33 -13.39 -5.18 -7.46
N PHE A 34 -12.98 -4.90 -8.70
CA PHE A 34 -11.69 -4.28 -9.02
C PHE A 34 -11.48 -2.92 -8.32
N TRP A 35 -12.55 -2.18 -8.06
CA TRP A 35 -12.46 -0.94 -7.29
C TRP A 35 -12.01 -1.16 -5.84
N LEU A 36 -12.44 -2.24 -5.20
CA LEU A 36 -12.08 -2.54 -3.81
C LEU A 36 -10.58 -2.86 -3.69
N THR A 37 -10.01 -3.55 -4.67
CA THR A 37 -8.57 -3.82 -4.70
C THR A 37 -7.75 -2.54 -4.89
N ILE A 38 -8.23 -1.59 -5.70
CA ILE A 38 -7.59 -0.26 -5.84
C ILE A 38 -7.65 0.50 -4.51
N VAL A 39 -8.81 0.54 -3.85
CA VAL A 39 -8.95 1.20 -2.54
C VAL A 39 -8.03 0.55 -1.51
N CYS A 40 -7.95 -0.78 -1.45
CA CYS A 40 -7.00 -1.48 -0.58
C CYS A 40 -5.54 -1.16 -0.91
N GLY A 41 -5.19 -0.99 -2.19
CA GLY A 41 -3.86 -0.57 -2.60
C GLY A 41 -3.51 0.85 -2.16
N ILE A 42 -4.44 1.80 -2.28
CA ILE A 42 -4.26 3.17 -1.79
C ILE A 42 -4.12 3.19 -0.26
N VAL A 43 -4.97 2.43 0.45
CA VAL A 43 -4.87 2.27 1.91
C VAL A 43 -3.52 1.64 2.28
N GLY A 44 -3.05 0.63 1.55
CA GLY A 44 -1.74 0.01 1.77
C GLY A 44 -0.59 1.00 1.59
N MET A 45 -0.67 1.87 0.59
CA MET A 45 0.32 2.93 0.39
C MET A 45 0.37 3.94 1.53
N LEU A 46 -0.80 4.36 2.04
CA LEU A 46 -0.88 5.31 3.15
C LEU A 46 -0.44 4.65 4.46
N VAL A 47 -1.11 3.56 4.84
CA VAL A 47 -0.88 2.86 6.11
C VAL A 47 0.51 2.23 6.16
N GLY A 48 1.01 1.68 5.05
CA GLY A 48 2.38 1.15 4.97
C GLY A 48 3.45 2.21 5.19
N SER A 49 3.24 3.44 4.72
CA SER A 49 4.15 4.56 4.99
C SER A 49 4.15 4.94 6.46
N PHE A 50 2.97 5.01 7.09
CA PHE A 50 2.85 5.29 8.52
C PHE A 50 3.43 4.19 9.40
N LEU A 51 3.18 2.92 9.08
CA LEU A 51 3.75 1.78 9.81
C LEU A 51 5.27 1.73 9.67
N TYR A 52 5.80 1.96 8.47
CA TYR A 52 7.25 2.04 8.26
C TYR A 52 7.87 3.16 9.07
N TRP A 53 7.26 4.36 9.07
CA TRP A 53 7.75 5.48 9.86
C TRP A 53 7.68 5.20 11.38
N GLY A 54 6.59 4.60 11.87
CA GLY A 54 6.43 4.30 13.29
C GLY A 54 7.36 3.19 13.81
N ALA A 55 7.72 2.24 12.95
CA ALA A 55 8.57 1.10 13.32
C ALA A 55 10.06 1.32 13.02
N PHE A 56 10.39 2.08 11.97
CA PHE A 56 11.74 2.25 11.44
C PHE A 56 12.14 3.71 11.21
N GLY A 57 11.39 4.65 11.79
CA GLY A 57 11.70 6.07 11.72
C GLY A 57 13.16 6.32 12.09
N GLU A 58 13.88 7.02 11.21
CA GLU A 58 15.26 7.49 11.36
C GLU A 58 16.40 6.58 10.84
N ASN A 59 16.14 5.46 10.18
CA ASN A 59 17.26 4.58 9.77
C ASN A 59 18.23 5.21 8.75
N ASN A 60 17.81 6.18 7.94
CA ASN A 60 18.67 6.79 6.92
C ASN A 60 18.70 8.33 7.04
N LYS A 61 19.89 8.91 7.11
CA LYS A 61 20.09 10.37 7.05
C LYS A 61 19.92 10.86 5.60
N PRO A 62 19.09 11.88 5.34
CA PRO A 62 18.97 12.49 4.02
C PRO A 62 20.30 13.12 3.53
N PHE A 63 20.62 12.95 2.25
CA PHE A 63 21.86 13.38 1.58
C PHE A 63 21.84 14.89 1.30
N ASP A 64 20.65 15.43 1.10
CA ASP A 64 20.28 16.81 0.84
C ASP A 64 19.78 17.54 2.10
N GLY A 65 19.95 16.93 3.28
CA GLY A 65 19.82 17.60 4.58
C GLY A 65 18.40 17.97 5.03
N HIS A 66 17.35 17.52 4.33
CA HIS A 66 15.98 17.68 4.83
C HIS A 66 15.72 16.77 6.04
N ALA A 67 14.76 17.13 6.89
CA ALA A 67 14.36 16.29 8.00
C ALA A 67 13.67 15.02 7.48
N ALA A 68 13.96 13.87 8.09
CA ALA A 68 13.27 12.63 7.79
C ALA A 68 11.78 12.79 8.11
N THR A 69 10.95 12.54 7.12
CA THR A 69 9.49 12.71 7.20
C THR A 69 8.80 11.41 6.81
N TRP A 70 7.54 11.29 7.17
CA TRP A 70 6.66 10.14 6.94
C TRP A 70 6.54 9.76 5.46
N ASP A 71 6.70 10.74 4.57
CA ASP A 71 6.67 10.61 3.11
C ASP A 71 8.08 10.54 2.49
N ASN A 72 9.12 10.89 3.23
CA ASN A 72 10.50 10.87 2.75
C ASN A 72 11.52 10.64 3.89
N ALA A 73 11.81 9.35 4.14
CA ALA A 73 12.71 8.92 5.22
C ALA A 73 14.06 8.35 4.72
N THR A 74 14.32 8.34 3.40
CA THR A 74 15.53 7.75 2.80
C THR A 74 16.03 8.53 1.60
N ASN A 75 17.32 8.38 1.29
CA ASN A 75 17.93 8.91 0.08
C ASN A 75 17.44 8.18 -1.18
N GLY A 76 16.65 8.87 -2.00
CA GLY A 76 16.19 8.37 -3.30
C GLY A 76 14.90 7.54 -3.21
N ILE A 77 14.84 6.43 -3.96
CA ILE A 77 13.68 5.53 -3.94
C ILE A 77 13.70 4.72 -2.65
N ASP A 78 12.74 4.97 -1.77
CA ASP A 78 12.60 4.29 -0.47
C ASP A 78 11.98 2.89 -0.65
N TRP A 79 12.77 1.98 -1.19
CA TRP A 79 12.38 0.60 -1.47
C TRP A 79 11.84 -0.13 -0.24
N MET A 80 12.37 0.19 0.96
CA MET A 80 11.91 -0.43 2.20
C MET A 80 10.49 0.03 2.53
N ARG A 81 10.22 1.34 2.48
CA ARG A 81 8.86 1.86 2.62
C ARG A 81 7.91 1.22 1.60
N HIS A 82 8.31 1.10 0.34
CA HIS A 82 7.49 0.47 -0.69
C HIS A 82 7.22 -1.01 -0.41
N LEU A 83 8.17 -1.76 0.17
CA LEU A 83 7.96 -3.15 0.59
C LEU A 83 6.88 -3.24 1.69
N TRP A 84 6.90 -2.33 2.68
CA TRP A 84 5.85 -2.24 3.71
C TRP A 84 4.49 -1.90 3.11
N GLN A 85 4.45 -0.95 2.17
CA GLN A 85 3.21 -0.62 1.44
C GLN A 85 2.65 -1.82 0.68
N VAL A 86 3.51 -2.62 0.02
CA VAL A 86 3.11 -3.87 -0.65
C VAL A 86 2.52 -4.87 0.35
N GLY A 87 3.21 -5.09 1.48
CA GLY A 87 2.76 -6.03 2.51
C GLY A 87 1.40 -5.64 3.09
N VAL A 88 1.21 -4.37 3.42
CA VAL A 88 -0.06 -3.86 3.96
C VAL A 88 -1.16 -3.89 2.90
N ALA A 89 -0.88 -3.53 1.66
CA ALA A 89 -1.83 -3.64 0.55
C ALA A 89 -2.30 -5.08 0.37
N ALA A 90 -1.38 -6.05 0.38
CA ALA A 90 -1.71 -7.47 0.27
C ALA A 90 -2.59 -7.94 1.44
N LEU A 91 -2.25 -7.57 2.68
CA LEU A 91 -3.06 -7.86 3.86
C LEU A 91 -4.47 -7.25 3.75
N ALA A 92 -4.57 -5.99 3.31
CA ALA A 92 -5.84 -5.30 3.13
C ALA A 92 -6.71 -5.99 2.05
N VAL A 93 -6.11 -6.40 0.92
CA VAL A 93 -6.82 -7.13 -0.14
C VAL A 93 -7.29 -8.50 0.37
N MET A 94 -6.46 -9.24 1.11
CA MET A 94 -6.85 -10.53 1.68
C MET A 94 -7.99 -10.38 2.70
N ALA A 95 -7.92 -9.37 3.57
CA ALA A 95 -8.99 -9.07 4.51
C ALA A 95 -10.29 -8.70 3.80
N ALA A 96 -10.21 -7.84 2.78
CA ALA A 96 -11.35 -7.46 1.95
C ALA A 96 -11.97 -8.68 1.24
N ALA A 97 -11.14 -9.54 0.65
CA ALA A 97 -11.56 -10.79 0.01
C ALA A 97 -12.31 -11.72 0.96
N PHE A 98 -11.84 -11.82 2.20
CA PHE A 98 -12.49 -12.63 3.23
C PHE A 98 -13.87 -12.08 3.61
N VAL A 99 -13.98 -10.76 3.79
CA VAL A 99 -15.25 -10.09 4.13
C VAL A 99 -16.26 -10.21 2.99
N THR A 100 -15.85 -9.96 1.75
CA THR A 100 -16.75 -10.02 0.60
C THR A 100 -17.10 -11.44 0.19
N GLY A 101 -16.17 -12.39 0.30
CA GLY A 101 -16.42 -13.81 -0.03
C GLY A 101 -17.47 -14.47 0.88
N ARG A 102 -17.54 -14.05 2.16
CA ARG A 102 -18.50 -14.58 3.13
C ARG A 102 -19.96 -14.19 2.83
N SER A 103 -20.17 -13.12 2.05
CA SER A 103 -21.51 -12.61 1.71
C SER A 103 -22.28 -13.46 0.68
N LYS A 104 -21.58 -14.30 -0.09
CA LYS A 104 -22.17 -15.12 -1.18
C LYS A 104 -22.63 -16.51 -0.73
N ALA A 105 -22.35 -16.94 0.50
CA ALA A 105 -22.70 -18.27 1.02
C ALA A 105 -24.16 -18.40 1.48
N LYS A 106 -25.11 -17.78 0.76
CA LYS A 106 -26.53 -17.86 1.09
C LYS A 106 -27.41 -17.84 -0.16
N VAL A 107 -27.52 -18.99 -0.84
CA VAL A 107 -28.76 -19.55 -1.44
C VAL A 107 -28.61 -21.06 -1.46
#